data_AF-H2C3K4-F1
#
_entry.id   AF-H2C3K4-F1
#
_cell.length_a   1.000
_cell.length_b   1.000
_cell.length_c   1.000
_cell.angle_alpha   90.00
_cell.angle_beta   90.00
_cell.angle_gamma   90.00
#
_symmetry.space_group_name_H-M   'P 1'
#
loop_
_entity.id
_entity.type
_entity.pdbx_description
1 polymer ?
#
loop_
_entity_poly.entity_id
_entity_poly.type
_entity_poly.pdbx_seq_one_letter_code
_entity_poly.pdbx_strand_id
1 'polypeptide(L)'
;MKKLAREIASEIDRGRYLLVVPGFDSSFLSYLKDEAEDADVLLPWELGRSTEEKTEVVVSNFATPSLIAWADYVLFNTSEELMLEGYHKPFRVLQYTYDSPISWLRYSVRRVEIVASLAGEGSLVVPANFEEGRSLERKGVEVVYSLASVRRTERVILARRLRSITAYLQVRSMVLDGGMLVDVGGNSTHEEWSKVTLGELGMFPARDMNTPHSSSTELKEFKLLKKSEKLVTPRTKLPKLVIQRGKLTAGGKVIAEYKIRGGLLLLKLKCPTTTTLSTKRVHRSAFLQPASTGRCTFYYSCLNSLRERDTCKELSMRAYLHLRNHVNRVSNLNFSGIINSALKGVSMREIMMGKRITLVLDGEELPVTLRGEEGYIRVECSDCLKFKRASLRIKDLETNYAKLKRVLKDLLLKEMTTWRHR
;
A
#
# COMPACT_ATOMS: atom_id res chain seq x y z
N MET A 1 -12.38 -9.75 9.10
CA MET A 1 -12.42 -8.28 9.17
C MET A 1 -12.14 -7.72 10.57
N LYS A 2 -12.85 -8.07 11.65
CA LYS A 2 -12.55 -7.54 13.01
C LYS A 2 -11.09 -7.75 13.46
N LYS A 3 -10.57 -8.98 13.31
CA LYS A 3 -9.17 -9.30 13.61
C LYS A 3 -8.20 -8.42 12.80
N LEU A 4 -8.43 -8.28 11.49
CA LEU A 4 -7.62 -7.42 10.61
C LEU A 4 -7.64 -5.95 11.05
N ALA A 5 -8.81 -5.42 11.45
CA ALA A 5 -8.92 -4.04 11.94
C ALA A 5 -8.02 -3.81 13.17
N ARG A 6 -8.00 -4.75 14.12
CA ARG A 6 -7.12 -4.70 15.29
C ARG A 6 -5.65 -4.82 14.93
N GLU A 7 -5.30 -5.73 14.03
CA GLU A 7 -3.91 -5.89 13.55
C GLU A 7 -3.41 -4.58 12.93
N ILE A 8 -4.22 -3.97 12.05
CA ILE A 8 -3.87 -2.69 11.41
C ILE A 8 -3.83 -1.55 12.42
N ALA A 9 -4.81 -1.46 13.34
CA ALA A 9 -4.86 -0.41 14.36
C ALA A 9 -3.58 -0.39 15.22
N SER A 10 -3.00 -1.55 15.51
CA SER A 10 -1.74 -1.65 16.26
C SER A 10 -0.51 -1.07 15.54
N GLU A 11 -0.60 -0.81 14.23
CA GLU A 11 0.44 -0.16 13.43
C GLU A 11 0.22 1.36 13.26
N ILE A 12 -0.94 1.87 13.68
CA ILE A 12 -1.31 3.28 13.58
C ILE A 12 -0.80 4.00 14.83
N ASP A 13 0.05 5.00 14.60
CA ASP A 13 0.55 5.91 15.62
C ASP A 13 0.28 7.35 15.16
N ARG A 14 1.30 8.20 15.03
CA ARG A 14 1.16 9.60 14.60
C ARG A 14 1.45 9.78 13.11
N GLY A 15 0.60 10.58 12.45
CA GLY A 15 0.80 11.04 11.07
C GLY A 15 -0.39 10.74 10.17
N ARG A 16 -0.16 10.72 8.86
CA ARG A 16 -1.20 10.39 7.87
C ARG A 16 -0.99 8.98 7.31
N TYR A 17 -2.01 8.15 7.40
CA TYR A 17 -2.00 6.76 6.95
C TYR A 17 -2.96 6.57 5.78
N LEU A 18 -2.49 5.85 4.77
CA LEU A 18 -3.35 5.26 3.74
C LEU A 18 -3.39 3.75 3.97
N LEU A 19 -4.58 3.23 4.23
CA LEU A 19 -4.87 1.81 4.35
C LEU A 19 -5.50 1.32 3.06
N VAL A 20 -4.84 0.39 2.36
CA VAL A 20 -5.40 -0.30 1.20
C VAL A 20 -5.94 -1.65 1.65
N VAL A 21 -7.27 -1.74 1.75
CA VAL A 21 -7.99 -2.94 2.21
C VAL A 21 -9.15 -3.21 1.25
N PRO A 22 -8.92 -3.86 0.11
CA PRO A 22 -9.96 -4.11 -0.89
C PRO A 22 -11.15 -4.85 -0.28
N GLY A 23 -12.37 -4.39 -0.50
CA GLY A 23 -13.58 -5.06 -0.02
C GLY A 23 -13.95 -4.78 1.45
N PHE A 24 -13.40 -3.72 2.05
CA PHE A 24 -13.85 -3.26 3.35
C PHE A 24 -15.34 -2.88 3.33
N ASP A 25 -16.01 -3.03 4.47
CA ASP A 25 -17.41 -2.65 4.67
C ASP A 25 -17.57 -1.68 5.84
N SER A 26 -18.80 -1.25 6.10
CA SER A 26 -19.13 -0.36 7.22
C SER A 26 -18.75 -0.96 8.58
N SER A 27 -18.84 -2.28 8.72
CA SER A 27 -18.46 -2.97 9.96
C SER A 27 -16.96 -2.86 10.20
N PHE A 28 -16.14 -3.11 9.18
CA PHE A 28 -14.68 -2.93 9.26
C PHE A 28 -14.31 -1.49 9.66
N LEU A 29 -14.93 -0.49 9.03
CA LEU A 29 -14.68 0.91 9.36
C LEU A 29 -15.06 1.24 10.80
N SER A 30 -16.20 0.72 11.29
CA SER A 30 -16.61 0.90 12.68
C SER A 30 -15.59 0.30 13.64
N TYR A 31 -15.18 -0.96 13.43
CA TYR A 31 -14.18 -1.60 14.28
C TYR A 31 -12.83 -0.88 14.26
N LEU A 32 -12.42 -0.36 13.09
CA LEU A 32 -11.17 0.39 12.99
C LEU A 32 -11.25 1.71 13.76
N LYS A 33 -12.39 2.40 13.72
CA LYS A 33 -12.63 3.62 14.52
C LYS A 33 -12.59 3.32 16.02
N ASP A 34 -13.16 2.21 16.45
CA ASP A 34 -13.17 1.81 17.85
C ASP A 34 -11.77 1.42 18.36
N GLU A 35 -10.96 0.76 17.53
CA GLU A 35 -9.61 0.30 17.93
C GLU A 35 -8.53 1.38 17.73
N ALA A 36 -8.80 2.43 16.95
CA ALA A 36 -7.89 3.56 16.71
C ALA A 36 -8.50 4.87 17.27
N GLU A 37 -8.74 4.91 18.59
CA GLU A 37 -9.47 5.98 19.29
C GLU A 37 -8.94 7.42 19.01
N ASP A 38 -7.63 7.55 18.76
CA ASP A 38 -6.96 8.83 18.47
C ASP A 38 -6.86 9.18 16.97
N ALA A 39 -7.47 8.36 16.10
CA ALA A 39 -7.41 8.54 14.65
C ALA A 39 -8.75 8.95 14.04
N ASP A 40 -8.69 9.88 13.08
CA ASP A 40 -9.82 10.20 12.21
C ASP A 40 -9.82 9.27 11.00
N VAL A 41 -10.74 8.30 10.99
CA VAL A 41 -10.87 7.31 9.92
C VAL A 41 -11.82 7.83 8.83
N LEU A 42 -11.23 8.11 7.68
CA LEU A 42 -11.84 8.79 6.54
C LEU A 42 -11.88 7.90 5.29
N LEU A 43 -12.82 8.19 4.41
CA LEU A 43 -12.85 7.69 3.04
C LEU A 43 -12.16 8.68 2.09
N PRO A 44 -11.70 8.25 0.89
CA PRO A 44 -10.90 9.10 0.02
C PRO A 44 -11.57 10.41 -0.41
N TRP A 45 -12.91 10.44 -0.49
CA TRP A 45 -13.68 11.64 -0.85
C TRP A 45 -13.97 12.57 0.35
N GLU A 46 -13.60 12.17 1.56
CA GLU A 46 -13.74 12.95 2.79
C GLU A 46 -12.45 13.73 3.12
N LEU A 47 -11.39 13.50 2.35
CA LEU A 47 -10.12 14.22 2.47
C LEU A 47 -10.30 15.75 2.40
N GLY A 48 -9.66 16.45 3.33
CA GLY A 48 -9.73 17.92 3.46
C GLY A 48 -10.86 18.44 4.34
N ARG A 49 -11.64 17.55 4.99
CA ARG A 49 -12.66 17.91 5.99
C ARG A 49 -12.19 17.78 7.45
N SER A 50 -10.96 17.33 7.66
CA SER A 50 -10.41 17.10 8.99
C SER A 50 -10.06 18.41 9.71
N THR A 51 -10.18 18.37 11.03
CA THR A 51 -9.78 19.45 11.93
C THR A 51 -8.41 19.13 12.49
N GLU A 52 -7.49 20.09 12.43
CA GLU A 52 -6.08 19.89 12.79
C GLU A 52 -5.95 19.47 14.26
N GLU A 53 -5.51 18.22 14.50
CA GLU A 53 -4.76 17.72 15.68
C GLU A 53 -4.72 16.18 15.78
N LYS A 54 -5.55 15.45 15.03
CA LYS A 54 -5.59 13.96 15.06
C LYS A 54 -4.79 13.27 13.95
N THR A 55 -4.40 12.01 14.18
CA THR A 55 -3.87 11.12 13.15
C THR A 55 -4.94 10.89 12.08
N GLU A 56 -4.64 11.10 10.80
CA GLU A 56 -5.61 10.87 9.71
C GLU A 56 -5.39 9.51 9.08
N VAL A 57 -6.45 8.71 8.95
CA VAL A 57 -6.41 7.37 8.38
C VAL A 57 -7.40 7.27 7.23
N VAL A 58 -6.90 7.24 5.99
CA VAL A 58 -7.74 7.02 4.82
C VAL A 58 -7.81 5.54 4.49
N VAL A 59 -9.02 4.98 4.46
CA VAL A 59 -9.26 3.59 4.04
C VAL A 59 -9.74 3.57 2.59
N SER A 60 -9.11 2.76 1.75
CA SER A 60 -9.44 2.67 0.32
C SER A 60 -9.35 1.24 -0.19
N ASN A 61 -10.15 0.92 -1.22
CA ASN A 61 -10.08 -0.37 -1.92
C ASN A 61 -8.80 -0.50 -2.77
N PHE A 62 -8.17 0.62 -3.10
CA PHE A 62 -6.93 0.68 -3.86
C PHE A 62 -6.22 2.01 -3.59
N ALA A 63 -4.90 2.02 -3.67
CA ALA A 63 -4.14 3.26 -3.65
C ALA A 63 -4.22 4.00 -4.99
N THR A 64 -3.88 5.27 -4.97
CA THR A 64 -3.61 6.07 -6.17
C THR A 64 -2.32 6.86 -5.98
N PRO A 65 -1.65 7.33 -7.05
CA PRO A 65 -0.47 8.16 -6.90
C PRO A 65 -0.69 9.41 -6.04
N SER A 66 -1.88 10.01 -6.10
CA SER A 66 -2.26 11.16 -5.26
C SER A 66 -2.45 10.80 -3.79
N LEU A 67 -3.14 9.69 -3.49
CA LEU A 67 -3.30 9.20 -2.11
C LEU A 67 -1.95 8.81 -1.49
N ILE A 68 -1.07 8.16 -2.26
CA ILE A 68 0.29 7.81 -1.82
C ILE A 68 1.12 9.08 -1.57
N ALA A 69 0.93 10.13 -2.35
CA ALA A 69 1.63 11.40 -2.15
C ALA A 69 1.14 12.13 -0.89
N TRP A 70 -0.15 12.03 -0.58
CA TRP A 70 -0.76 12.62 0.62
C TRP A 70 -0.32 11.90 1.90
N ALA A 71 -0.33 10.57 1.94
CA ALA A 71 -0.06 9.81 3.17
C ALA A 71 1.42 9.78 3.56
N ASP A 72 1.74 9.85 4.85
CA ASP A 72 3.10 9.63 5.34
C ASP A 72 3.45 8.13 5.31
N TYR A 73 2.48 7.27 5.61
CA TYR A 73 2.61 5.81 5.62
C TYR A 73 1.51 5.15 4.80
N VAL A 74 1.88 4.11 4.04
CA VAL A 74 0.93 3.30 3.26
C VAL A 74 0.96 1.86 3.78
N LEU A 75 -0.09 1.43 4.46
CA LEU A 75 -0.30 0.03 4.82
C LEU A 75 -1.20 -0.60 3.76
N PHE A 76 -0.88 -1.80 3.33
CA PHE A 76 -1.64 -2.46 2.27
C PHE A 76 -1.73 -3.96 2.53
N ASN A 77 -2.93 -4.49 2.35
CA ASN A 77 -3.20 -5.91 2.27
C ASN A 77 -3.97 -6.13 0.97
N THR A 78 -3.33 -6.75 -0.01
CA THR A 78 -3.95 -6.92 -1.34
C THR A 78 -5.10 -7.92 -1.25
N SER A 79 -6.07 -7.83 -2.16
CA SER A 79 -7.22 -8.75 -2.14
C SER A 79 -6.79 -10.22 -2.23
N GLU A 80 -5.68 -10.49 -2.92
CA GLU A 80 -5.09 -11.83 -3.01
C GLU A 80 -4.52 -12.32 -1.67
N GLU A 81 -3.84 -11.46 -0.92
CA GLU A 81 -3.30 -11.76 0.41
C GLU A 81 -4.45 -12.02 1.40
N LEU A 82 -5.46 -11.15 1.38
CA LEU A 82 -6.64 -11.27 2.22
C LEU A 82 -7.44 -12.55 1.94
N MET A 83 -7.48 -13.04 0.70
CA MET A 83 -8.06 -14.35 0.37
C MET A 83 -7.22 -15.52 0.93
N LEU A 84 -5.89 -15.45 0.81
CA LEU A 84 -5.01 -16.49 1.35
C LEU A 84 -5.07 -16.58 2.87
N GLU A 85 -5.23 -15.44 3.54
CA GLU A 85 -5.37 -15.34 5.00
C GLU A 85 -6.79 -15.70 5.49
N GLY A 86 -7.74 -15.95 4.58
CA GLY A 86 -9.11 -16.32 4.90
C GLY A 86 -10.01 -15.16 5.32
N TYR A 87 -9.58 -13.90 5.10
CA TYR A 87 -10.40 -12.72 5.33
C TYR A 87 -11.47 -12.52 4.23
N HIS A 88 -11.21 -13.01 3.02
CA HIS A 88 -12.15 -12.99 1.89
C HIS A 88 -12.37 -14.38 1.31
N LYS A 89 -13.60 -14.66 0.85
CA LYS A 89 -13.95 -15.90 0.16
C LYS A 89 -13.71 -15.78 -1.35
N PRO A 90 -13.35 -16.89 -2.04
CA PRO A 90 -13.35 -16.94 -3.50
C PRO A 90 -14.69 -16.52 -4.09
N PHE A 91 -14.66 -15.73 -5.16
CA PHE A 91 -15.86 -15.19 -5.83
C PHE A 91 -15.90 -15.64 -7.29
N ARG A 92 -17.07 -15.51 -7.95
CA ARG A 92 -17.26 -15.98 -9.33
C ARG A 92 -17.25 -14.82 -10.32
N VAL A 93 -16.67 -15.06 -11.49
CA VAL A 93 -16.76 -14.17 -12.64
C VAL A 93 -17.43 -14.90 -13.80
N LEU A 94 -18.59 -14.40 -14.23
CA LEU A 94 -19.30 -14.84 -15.43
C LEU A 94 -19.01 -13.86 -16.56
N GLN A 95 -18.42 -14.33 -17.65
CA GLN A 95 -18.09 -13.49 -18.79
C GLN A 95 -19.03 -13.77 -19.95
N TYR A 96 -19.57 -12.69 -20.50
CA TYR A 96 -20.37 -12.72 -21.71
C TYR A 96 -19.71 -11.86 -22.79
N THR A 97 -20.07 -12.16 -24.04
CA THR A 97 -19.75 -11.32 -25.20
C THR A 97 -20.96 -11.23 -26.09
N TYR A 98 -21.08 -10.12 -26.81
CA TYR A 98 -22.04 -10.03 -27.89
C TYR A 98 -21.51 -10.76 -29.13
N ASP A 99 -22.41 -11.30 -29.94
CA ASP A 99 -22.13 -11.90 -31.25
C ASP A 99 -21.72 -10.86 -32.31
N SER A 100 -21.93 -9.58 -32.02
CA SER A 100 -21.51 -8.45 -32.85
C SER A 100 -20.85 -7.35 -32.01
N PRO A 101 -19.94 -6.53 -32.58
CA PRO A 101 -19.32 -5.42 -31.84
C PRO A 101 -20.36 -4.35 -31.52
N ILE A 102 -20.68 -4.20 -30.24
CA ILE A 102 -21.63 -3.20 -29.76
C ILE A 102 -20.89 -2.10 -29.02
N SER A 103 -21.16 -0.86 -29.41
CA SER A 103 -20.71 0.29 -28.63
C SER A 103 -21.55 0.41 -27.35
N TRP A 104 -20.89 0.30 -26.20
CA TRP A 104 -21.47 0.56 -24.88
C TRP A 104 -21.91 2.03 -24.69
N LEU A 105 -21.39 2.95 -25.52
CA LEU A 105 -21.78 4.37 -25.53
C LEU A 105 -23.10 4.65 -26.28
N ARG A 106 -23.70 3.65 -26.96
CA ARG A 106 -24.97 3.82 -27.67
C ARG A 106 -26.10 3.16 -26.91
N TYR A 107 -27.23 3.85 -26.75
CA TYR A 107 -28.42 3.27 -26.14
C TYR A 107 -29.02 2.14 -26.98
N SER A 108 -29.54 1.09 -26.35
CA SER A 108 -30.29 0.02 -27.02
C SER A 108 -31.29 -0.61 -26.07
N VAL A 109 -32.57 -0.60 -26.47
CA VAL A 109 -33.65 -1.27 -25.73
C VAL A 109 -33.35 -2.75 -25.55
N ARG A 110 -32.85 -3.41 -26.62
CA ARG A 110 -32.49 -4.83 -26.57
C ARG A 110 -31.40 -5.12 -25.53
N ARG A 111 -30.40 -4.24 -25.40
CA ARG A 111 -29.38 -4.41 -24.35
C ARG A 111 -29.96 -4.27 -22.95
N VAL A 112 -30.89 -3.32 -22.75
CA VAL A 112 -31.63 -3.17 -21.48
C VAL A 112 -32.36 -4.47 -21.13
N GLU A 113 -33.06 -5.08 -22.08
CA GLU A 113 -33.77 -6.35 -21.85
C GLU A 113 -32.82 -7.49 -21.46
N ILE A 114 -31.68 -7.61 -22.15
CA ILE A 114 -30.66 -8.62 -21.85
C ILE A 114 -30.06 -8.39 -20.47
N VAL A 115 -29.69 -7.15 -20.13
CA VAL A 115 -29.10 -6.84 -18.82
C VAL A 115 -30.12 -7.05 -17.71
N ALA A 116 -31.38 -6.68 -17.92
CA ALA A 116 -32.46 -6.93 -16.98
C ALA A 116 -32.72 -8.43 -16.76
N SER A 117 -32.64 -9.27 -17.80
CA SER A 117 -32.83 -10.72 -17.65
C SER A 117 -31.66 -11.41 -16.92
N LEU A 118 -30.49 -10.78 -16.88
CA LEU A 118 -29.36 -11.24 -16.06
C LEU A 118 -29.45 -10.80 -14.60
N ALA A 119 -30.25 -9.77 -14.32
CA ALA A 119 -30.47 -9.22 -12.98
C ALA A 119 -31.46 -10.12 -12.22
N GLY A 120 -30.94 -10.81 -11.21
CA GLY A 120 -31.75 -11.47 -10.19
C GLY A 120 -32.02 -10.53 -9.02
N GLU A 121 -32.75 -11.02 -8.02
CA GLU A 121 -32.94 -10.31 -6.76
C GLU A 121 -31.57 -9.92 -6.13
N GLY A 122 -31.48 -8.70 -5.58
CA GLY A 122 -30.25 -8.17 -4.99
C GLY A 122 -29.11 -7.86 -5.99
N SER A 123 -29.37 -7.94 -7.30
CA SER A 123 -28.36 -7.60 -8.32
C SER A 123 -28.20 -6.10 -8.48
N LEU A 124 -26.96 -5.65 -8.46
CA LEU A 124 -26.60 -4.27 -8.73
C LEU A 124 -26.05 -4.13 -10.16
N VAL A 125 -26.57 -3.20 -10.95
CA VAL A 125 -26.11 -3.00 -12.32
C VAL A 125 -25.27 -1.74 -12.45
N VAL A 126 -24.05 -1.89 -12.97
CA VAL A 126 -23.26 -0.79 -13.53
C VAL A 126 -23.63 -0.66 -15.01
N PRO A 127 -24.46 0.33 -15.38
CA PRO A 127 -25.09 0.40 -16.69
C PRO A 127 -24.06 0.79 -17.75
N ALA A 128 -24.37 0.51 -19.02
CA ALA A 128 -23.49 0.90 -20.10
C ALA A 128 -23.32 2.44 -20.19
N ASN A 129 -24.43 3.16 -19.98
CA ASN A 129 -24.57 4.61 -20.06
C ASN A 129 -25.82 5.08 -19.28
N PHE A 130 -26.02 6.39 -19.17
CA PHE A 130 -27.10 6.99 -18.40
C PHE A 130 -28.51 6.58 -18.88
N GLU A 131 -28.73 6.53 -20.20
CA GLU A 131 -30.02 6.19 -20.81
C GLU A 131 -30.41 4.74 -20.53
N GLU A 132 -29.44 3.82 -20.63
CA GLU A 132 -29.64 2.43 -20.25
C GLU A 132 -29.94 2.28 -18.76
N GLY A 133 -29.21 2.98 -17.89
CA GLY A 133 -29.48 2.98 -16.46
C GLY A 133 -30.92 3.42 -16.16
N ARG A 134 -31.38 4.52 -16.77
CA ARG A 134 -32.74 5.04 -16.53
C ARG A 134 -33.82 4.04 -16.97
N SER A 135 -33.60 3.33 -18.08
CA SER A 135 -34.52 2.30 -18.56
C SER A 135 -34.50 1.03 -17.70
N LEU A 136 -33.36 0.68 -17.10
CA LEU A 136 -33.24 -0.42 -16.13
C LEU A 136 -33.96 -0.10 -14.82
N GLU A 137 -33.81 1.11 -14.28
CA GLU A 137 -34.50 1.56 -13.07
C GLU A 137 -36.02 1.51 -13.23
N ARG A 138 -36.55 1.93 -14.39
CA ARG A 138 -37.99 1.81 -14.72
C ARG A 138 -38.50 0.37 -14.72
N LYS A 139 -37.60 -0.60 -14.87
CA LYS A 139 -37.89 -2.05 -14.79
C LYS A 139 -37.66 -2.62 -13.39
N GLY A 140 -37.39 -1.77 -12.38
CA GLY A 140 -37.16 -2.18 -11.00
C GLY A 140 -35.76 -2.72 -10.72
N VAL A 141 -34.81 -2.51 -11.63
CA VAL A 141 -33.41 -2.95 -11.45
C VAL A 141 -32.62 -1.88 -10.70
N GLU A 142 -31.86 -2.27 -9.68
CA GLU A 142 -30.98 -1.36 -8.95
C GLU A 142 -29.74 -0.99 -9.78
N VAL A 143 -29.49 0.31 -9.93
CA VAL A 143 -28.45 0.85 -10.83
C VAL A 143 -27.46 1.72 -10.08
N VAL A 144 -26.19 1.62 -10.47
CA VAL A 144 -25.11 2.47 -9.96
C VAL A 144 -24.59 3.39 -11.05
N TYR A 145 -24.77 4.69 -10.86
CA TYR A 145 -24.22 5.69 -11.77
C TYR A 145 -22.79 6.13 -11.44
N SER A 146 -22.41 6.10 -10.16
CA SER A 146 -21.06 6.44 -9.70
C SER A 146 -20.45 5.26 -8.96
N LEU A 147 -19.28 4.79 -9.40
CA LEU A 147 -18.58 3.69 -8.75
C LEU A 147 -18.05 4.05 -7.36
N ALA A 148 -17.93 5.35 -7.04
CA ALA A 148 -17.48 5.80 -5.73
C ALA A 148 -18.51 5.54 -4.62
N SER A 149 -19.81 5.53 -4.94
CA SER A 149 -20.89 5.48 -3.94
C SER A 149 -21.36 4.06 -3.59
N VAL A 150 -20.58 3.05 -3.96
CA VAL A 150 -21.12 1.69 -4.08
C VAL A 150 -20.79 0.84 -2.88
N ARG A 151 -21.75 -0.04 -2.55
CA ARG A 151 -21.69 -0.93 -1.41
C ARG A 151 -21.45 -2.36 -1.85
N ARG A 152 -21.02 -3.17 -0.91
CA ARG A 152 -20.90 -4.61 -1.06
C ARG A 152 -22.25 -5.21 -1.48
N THR A 153 -22.22 -6.15 -2.42
CA THR A 153 -23.41 -6.90 -2.89
C THR A 153 -23.02 -8.32 -3.28
N GLU A 154 -23.98 -9.23 -3.29
CA GLU A 154 -23.78 -10.61 -3.71
C GLU A 154 -23.59 -10.71 -5.23
N ARG A 155 -24.15 -9.79 -6.01
CA ARG A 155 -24.12 -9.85 -7.47
C ARG A 155 -24.02 -8.49 -8.11
N VAL A 156 -23.01 -8.30 -8.94
CA VAL A 156 -22.83 -7.10 -9.78
C VAL A 156 -22.85 -7.47 -11.25
N ILE A 157 -23.62 -6.72 -12.04
CA ILE A 157 -23.61 -6.81 -13.51
C ILE A 157 -22.90 -5.59 -14.07
N LEU A 158 -21.79 -5.82 -14.78
CA LEU A 158 -20.99 -4.79 -15.41
C LEU A 158 -21.32 -4.75 -16.92
N ALA A 159 -22.19 -3.82 -17.30
CA ALA A 159 -22.70 -3.68 -18.67
C ALA A 159 -21.84 -2.78 -19.59
N ARG A 160 -20.79 -2.13 -19.04
CA ARG A 160 -19.84 -1.31 -19.81
C ARG A 160 -18.41 -1.81 -19.72
N ARG A 161 -17.63 -1.45 -20.73
CA ARG A 161 -16.17 -1.53 -20.68
C ARG A 161 -15.59 -0.42 -19.80
N LEU A 162 -14.84 -0.81 -18.78
CA LEU A 162 -14.05 0.07 -17.93
C LEU A 162 -12.65 0.23 -18.54
N ARG A 163 -12.31 1.46 -18.93
CA ARG A 163 -10.99 1.74 -19.50
C ARG A 163 -9.91 1.78 -18.42
N SER A 164 -10.28 2.11 -17.19
CA SER A 164 -9.38 2.13 -16.04
C SER A 164 -9.48 0.87 -15.18
N ILE A 165 -8.33 0.31 -14.80
CA ILE A 165 -8.23 -0.76 -13.79
C ILE A 165 -8.74 -0.31 -12.42
N THR A 166 -8.59 0.97 -12.04
CA THR A 166 -9.08 1.46 -10.74
C THR A 166 -10.60 1.46 -10.65
N ALA A 167 -11.30 1.78 -11.74
CA ALA A 167 -12.75 1.62 -11.82
C ALA A 167 -13.15 0.14 -11.73
N TYR A 168 -12.40 -0.74 -12.39
CA TYR A 168 -12.63 -2.18 -12.30
C TYR A 168 -12.42 -2.70 -10.87
N LEU A 169 -11.36 -2.28 -10.18
CA LEU A 169 -11.10 -2.65 -8.79
C LEU A 169 -12.21 -2.20 -7.84
N GLN A 170 -12.77 -1.01 -8.06
CA GLN A 170 -13.92 -0.55 -7.30
C GLN A 170 -15.12 -1.49 -7.48
N VAL A 171 -15.45 -1.88 -8.72
CA VAL A 171 -16.49 -2.89 -9.02
C VAL A 171 -16.18 -4.24 -8.38
N ARG A 172 -14.95 -4.71 -8.57
CA ARG A 172 -14.47 -5.99 -8.04
C ARG A 172 -14.58 -6.06 -6.52
N SER A 173 -14.29 -4.96 -5.82
CA SER A 173 -14.36 -4.90 -4.35
C SER A 173 -15.74 -5.21 -3.78
N MET A 174 -16.80 -4.99 -4.56
CA MET A 174 -18.18 -5.20 -4.14
C MET A 174 -18.52 -6.68 -3.95
N VAL A 175 -17.80 -7.57 -4.63
CA VAL A 175 -18.08 -9.02 -4.67
C VAL A 175 -16.98 -9.86 -4.01
N LEU A 176 -15.98 -9.23 -3.37
CA LEU A 176 -14.79 -9.90 -2.85
C LEU A 176 -15.04 -10.94 -1.75
N ASP A 177 -16.24 -10.97 -1.15
CA ASP A 177 -16.58 -11.95 -0.13
C ASP A 177 -17.62 -12.95 -0.63
N GLY A 178 -17.24 -13.70 -1.66
CA GLY A 178 -18.03 -14.83 -2.18
C GLY A 178 -19.10 -14.47 -3.22
N GLY A 179 -19.13 -13.22 -3.70
CA GLY A 179 -20.13 -12.75 -4.64
C GLY A 179 -19.92 -13.21 -6.08
N MET A 180 -20.65 -12.58 -6.99
CA MET A 180 -20.62 -12.86 -8.44
C MET A 180 -20.53 -11.57 -9.25
N LEU A 181 -19.49 -11.47 -10.07
CA LEU A 181 -19.35 -10.43 -11.09
C LEU A 181 -19.77 -10.97 -12.46
N VAL A 182 -20.82 -10.41 -13.03
CA VAL A 182 -21.29 -10.70 -14.39
C VAL A 182 -20.76 -9.62 -15.32
N ASP A 183 -19.74 -9.95 -16.11
CA ASP A 183 -19.10 -9.04 -17.05
C ASP A 183 -19.67 -9.21 -18.46
N VAL A 184 -20.42 -8.19 -18.88
CA VAL A 184 -20.98 -8.07 -20.23
C VAL A 184 -20.19 -7.04 -21.05
N GLY A 185 -19.39 -6.19 -20.39
CA GLY A 185 -18.64 -5.10 -20.99
C GLY A 185 -17.26 -5.47 -21.57
N GLY A 186 -16.81 -6.71 -21.36
CA GLY A 186 -15.51 -7.19 -21.86
C GLY A 186 -14.32 -6.65 -21.06
N ASN A 187 -14.39 -6.79 -19.74
CA ASN A 187 -13.40 -6.35 -18.75
C ASN A 187 -12.48 -7.48 -18.27
N SER A 188 -12.64 -8.69 -18.81
CA SER A 188 -11.88 -9.89 -18.46
C SER A 188 -10.37 -9.72 -18.40
N THR A 189 -9.80 -8.80 -19.19
CA THR A 189 -8.36 -8.51 -19.25
C THR A 189 -7.83 -7.81 -18.00
N HIS A 190 -8.71 -7.32 -17.13
CA HIS A 190 -8.35 -6.71 -15.85
C HIS A 190 -8.27 -7.73 -14.69
N GLU A 191 -8.89 -8.91 -14.81
CA GLU A 191 -8.92 -9.95 -13.76
C GLU A 191 -7.66 -10.83 -13.74
N GLU A 192 -6.52 -10.29 -14.18
CA GLU A 192 -5.21 -10.90 -13.99
C GLU A 192 -4.66 -10.44 -12.64
N TRP A 193 -4.28 -11.38 -11.76
CA TRP A 193 -3.81 -11.06 -10.40
C TRP A 193 -2.68 -10.03 -10.35
N SER A 194 -1.76 -10.05 -11.32
CA SER A 194 -0.69 -9.06 -11.40
C SER A 194 -1.21 -7.65 -11.65
N LYS A 195 -2.21 -7.49 -12.53
CA LYS A 195 -2.85 -6.20 -12.82
C LYS A 195 -3.69 -5.72 -11.63
N VAL A 196 -4.44 -6.63 -11.00
CA VAL A 196 -5.23 -6.35 -9.79
C VAL A 196 -4.32 -5.82 -8.69
N THR A 197 -3.26 -6.58 -8.35
CA THR A 197 -2.28 -6.22 -7.33
C THR A 197 -1.62 -4.87 -7.63
N LEU A 198 -1.17 -4.65 -8.87
CA LEU A 198 -0.56 -3.38 -9.27
C LEU A 198 -1.53 -2.19 -9.16
N GLY A 199 -2.82 -2.41 -9.46
CA GLY A 199 -3.87 -1.41 -9.26
C GLY A 199 -4.11 -1.10 -7.79
N GLU A 200 -4.20 -2.12 -6.95
CA GLU A 200 -4.35 -1.96 -5.49
C GLU A 200 -3.17 -1.22 -4.87
N LEU A 201 -1.94 -1.48 -5.34
CA LEU A 201 -0.72 -0.79 -4.88
C LEU A 201 -0.58 0.64 -5.43
N GLY A 202 -1.51 1.13 -6.26
CA GLY A 202 -1.53 2.51 -6.74
C GLY A 202 -0.61 2.81 -7.92
N MET A 203 -0.34 1.81 -8.77
CA MET A 203 0.38 2.04 -10.03
C MET A 203 -0.38 2.97 -10.99
N PHE A 204 -1.71 2.96 -10.94
CA PHE A 204 -2.59 3.65 -11.89
C PHE A 204 -3.40 4.77 -11.22
N PRO A 205 -3.70 5.86 -11.95
CA PRO A 205 -4.57 6.93 -11.43
C PRO A 205 -6.04 6.48 -11.32
N ALA A 206 -6.80 7.14 -10.45
CA ALA A 206 -8.26 7.01 -10.44
C ALA A 206 -8.87 7.70 -11.66
N ARG A 207 -9.62 6.96 -12.48
CA ARG A 207 -10.31 7.44 -13.69
C ARG A 207 -11.60 6.64 -13.92
N ASP A 208 -12.50 7.20 -14.72
CA ASP A 208 -13.71 6.52 -15.25
C ASP A 208 -14.71 6.02 -14.17
N MET A 209 -14.84 6.76 -13.06
CA MET A 209 -15.75 6.38 -11.96
C MET A 209 -17.22 6.64 -12.26
N ASN A 210 -17.54 7.55 -13.17
CA ASN A 210 -18.92 7.94 -13.48
C ASN A 210 -19.42 7.29 -14.77
N THR A 211 -20.73 7.05 -14.84
CA THR A 211 -21.42 6.56 -16.04
C THR A 211 -21.38 7.62 -17.15
N PRO A 212 -21.08 7.26 -18.40
CA PRO A 212 -21.10 8.23 -19.50
C PRO A 212 -22.53 8.53 -19.96
N HIS A 213 -22.70 9.67 -20.63
CA HIS A 213 -23.87 9.91 -21.46
C HIS A 213 -23.77 9.15 -22.78
N SER A 214 -24.91 8.70 -23.31
CA SER A 214 -24.95 8.05 -24.63
C SER A 214 -25.28 9.01 -25.77
N SER A 215 -25.01 8.57 -26.99
CA SER A 215 -25.74 9.02 -28.17
C SER A 215 -26.87 8.05 -28.49
N SER A 216 -28.05 8.58 -28.81
CA SER A 216 -29.22 7.80 -29.19
C SER A 216 -29.04 7.27 -30.61
N THR A 217 -28.87 5.97 -30.75
CA THR A 217 -28.94 5.31 -32.07
C THR A 217 -29.34 3.87 -31.86
N GLU A 218 -30.36 3.42 -32.58
CA GLU A 218 -30.79 2.02 -32.51
C GLU A 218 -29.70 1.11 -33.11
N LEU A 219 -29.42 0.03 -32.40
CA LEU A 219 -28.44 -0.97 -32.82
C LEU A 219 -29.19 -2.12 -33.51
N LYS A 220 -28.56 -2.73 -34.52
CA LYS A 220 -29.04 -3.97 -35.17
C LYS A 220 -29.26 -5.07 -34.13
N GLU A 221 -30.03 -6.10 -34.46
CA GLU A 221 -30.22 -7.26 -33.57
C GLU A 221 -28.88 -7.93 -33.21
N PHE A 222 -28.75 -8.33 -31.95
CA PHE A 222 -27.60 -9.03 -31.40
C PHE A 222 -28.01 -9.98 -30.28
N LYS A 223 -27.17 -10.98 -30.02
CA LYS A 223 -27.34 -11.96 -28.95
C LYS A 223 -26.17 -11.92 -27.98
N LEU A 224 -26.46 -12.29 -26.74
CA LEU A 224 -25.45 -12.45 -25.69
C LEU A 224 -25.01 -13.91 -25.61
N LEU A 225 -23.69 -14.14 -25.71
CA LEU A 225 -23.07 -15.46 -25.67
C LEU A 225 -22.25 -15.60 -24.38
N LYS A 226 -22.47 -16.67 -23.62
CA LYS A 226 -21.62 -16.99 -22.46
C LYS A 226 -20.24 -17.39 -22.98
N LYS A 227 -19.21 -16.66 -22.56
CA LYS A 227 -17.82 -16.89 -22.96
C LYS A 227 -17.09 -17.78 -21.98
N SER A 228 -17.20 -17.49 -20.69
CA SER A 228 -16.54 -18.26 -19.65
C SER A 228 -17.22 -18.09 -18.29
N GLU A 229 -16.94 -19.03 -17.40
CA GLU A 229 -17.22 -18.94 -15.97
C GLU A 229 -15.96 -19.36 -15.24
N LYS A 230 -15.54 -18.54 -14.27
CA LYS A 230 -14.33 -18.80 -13.50
C LYS A 230 -14.57 -18.49 -12.03
N LEU A 231 -14.12 -19.40 -11.16
CA LEU A 231 -13.92 -19.11 -9.75
C LEU A 231 -12.57 -18.39 -9.58
N VAL A 232 -12.59 -17.21 -8.98
CA VAL A 232 -11.38 -16.44 -8.68
C VAL A 232 -10.83 -16.91 -7.35
N THR A 233 -9.69 -17.60 -7.42
CA THR A 233 -8.90 -18.05 -6.27
C THR A 233 -7.51 -17.41 -6.30
N PRO A 234 -6.87 -17.18 -5.15
CA PRO A 234 -5.52 -16.62 -5.11
C PRO A 234 -4.49 -17.56 -5.77
N ARG A 235 -3.36 -17.02 -6.22
CA ARG A 235 -2.21 -17.83 -6.67
C ARG A 235 -1.68 -18.67 -5.51
N THR A 236 -1.19 -19.87 -5.82
CA THR A 236 -0.57 -20.76 -4.83
C THR A 236 0.74 -20.22 -4.25
N LYS A 237 1.46 -19.38 -5.01
CA LYS A 237 2.68 -18.71 -4.59
C LYS A 237 2.63 -17.24 -4.94
N LEU A 238 2.68 -16.39 -3.93
CA LEU A 238 2.78 -14.94 -4.10
C LEU A 238 4.23 -14.50 -4.35
N PRO A 239 4.45 -13.49 -5.20
CA PRO A 239 5.71 -12.76 -5.24
C PRO A 239 6.02 -12.13 -3.88
N LYS A 240 6.94 -12.74 -3.12
CA LYS A 240 7.36 -12.22 -1.81
C LYS A 240 8.66 -11.45 -1.92
N LEU A 241 8.61 -10.19 -1.47
CA LEU A 241 9.77 -9.35 -1.25
C LEU A 241 10.16 -9.43 0.23
N VAL A 242 11.39 -9.85 0.51
CA VAL A 242 11.94 -9.86 1.87
C VAL A 242 12.90 -8.69 2.01
N ILE A 243 12.59 -7.78 2.94
CA ILE A 243 13.41 -6.61 3.25
C ILE A 243 14.06 -6.86 4.61
N GLN A 244 15.34 -7.22 4.61
CA GLN A 244 16.03 -7.58 5.85
C GLN A 244 17.51 -7.21 5.82
N ARG A 245 18.02 -6.64 6.91
CA ARG A 245 19.45 -6.33 7.11
C ARG A 245 20.06 -5.56 5.93
N GLY A 246 19.33 -4.56 5.41
CA GLY A 246 19.79 -3.74 4.28
C GLY A 246 19.77 -4.45 2.92
N LYS A 247 19.06 -5.58 2.78
CA LYS A 247 18.92 -6.31 1.50
C LYS A 247 17.45 -6.46 1.13
N LEU A 248 17.15 -6.31 -0.16
CA LEU A 248 15.87 -6.63 -0.77
C LEU A 248 16.04 -7.94 -1.57
N THR A 249 15.40 -9.01 -1.09
CA THR A 249 15.54 -10.36 -1.65
C THR A 249 14.19 -10.85 -2.19
N ALA A 250 14.20 -11.46 -3.37
CA ALA A 250 13.03 -12.10 -3.96
C ALA A 250 13.45 -13.41 -4.63
N GLY A 251 12.67 -14.49 -4.43
CA GLY A 251 13.01 -15.82 -4.97
C GLY A 251 14.39 -16.33 -4.53
N GLY A 252 14.83 -15.97 -3.31
CA GLY A 252 16.17 -16.30 -2.80
C GLY A 252 17.33 -15.47 -3.37
N LYS A 253 17.08 -14.55 -4.31
CA LYS A 253 18.11 -13.71 -4.92
C LYS A 253 18.07 -12.29 -4.37
N VAL A 254 19.25 -11.71 -4.11
CA VAL A 254 19.39 -10.30 -3.69
C VAL A 254 19.20 -9.40 -4.90
N ILE A 255 18.07 -8.70 -4.94
CA ILE A 255 17.69 -7.78 -6.03
C ILE A 255 18.36 -6.42 -5.84
N ALA A 256 18.46 -5.94 -4.60
CA ALA A 256 19.10 -4.69 -4.27
C ALA A 256 19.63 -4.68 -2.83
N GLU A 257 20.55 -3.78 -2.55
CA GLU A 257 20.99 -3.46 -1.19
C GLU A 257 20.59 -2.01 -0.88
N TYR A 258 20.16 -1.73 0.34
CA TYR A 258 19.75 -0.40 0.76
C TYR A 258 20.37 -0.01 2.10
N LYS A 259 20.52 1.30 2.29
CA LYS A 259 20.94 1.91 3.55
C LYS A 259 20.16 3.20 3.74
N ILE A 260 19.59 3.40 4.93
CA ILE A 260 18.87 4.64 5.27
C ILE A 260 19.60 5.35 6.39
N ARG A 261 19.97 6.62 6.20
CA ARG A 261 20.65 7.44 7.22
C ARG A 261 19.99 8.81 7.31
N GLY A 262 19.32 9.10 8.42
CA GLY A 262 18.69 10.40 8.65
C GLY A 262 17.72 10.80 7.53
N GLY A 263 16.89 9.85 7.09
CA GLY A 263 15.94 10.05 5.99
C GLY A 263 16.52 9.96 4.57
N LEU A 264 17.85 9.83 4.43
CA LEU A 264 18.46 9.60 3.11
C LEU A 264 18.50 8.09 2.79
N LEU A 265 17.86 7.69 1.70
CA LEU A 265 17.97 6.36 1.11
C LEU A 265 19.15 6.29 0.14
N LEU A 266 20.05 5.35 0.38
CA LEU A 266 21.05 4.86 -0.58
C LEU A 266 20.60 3.48 -1.06
N LEU A 267 20.38 3.33 -2.36
CA LEU A 267 19.91 2.09 -2.98
C LEU A 267 20.90 1.62 -4.04
N LYS A 268 21.54 0.48 -3.79
CA LYS A 268 22.51 -0.16 -4.70
C LYS A 268 21.80 -1.22 -5.52
N LEU A 269 21.80 -1.01 -6.84
CA LEU A 269 21.07 -1.80 -7.83
C LEU A 269 22.04 -2.56 -8.74
N LYS A 270 21.70 -3.81 -9.05
CA LYS A 270 22.45 -4.72 -9.92
C LYS A 270 21.86 -4.72 -11.34
N CYS A 271 22.08 -3.62 -12.03
CA CYS A 271 21.83 -3.50 -13.48
C CYS A 271 23.04 -4.12 -14.25
N PRO A 272 23.31 -3.81 -15.54
CA PRO A 272 24.53 -4.31 -16.20
C PRO A 272 25.80 -3.86 -15.47
N THR A 273 25.79 -2.64 -14.94
CA THR A 273 26.76 -2.15 -13.97
C THR A 273 26.06 -1.88 -12.64
N THR A 274 26.80 -2.04 -11.55
CA THR A 274 26.28 -1.70 -10.22
C THR A 274 26.12 -0.19 -10.12
N THR A 275 24.89 0.28 -9.88
CA THR A 275 24.58 1.70 -9.72
C THR A 275 24.07 1.96 -8.32
N THR A 276 24.51 3.05 -7.69
CA THR A 276 23.98 3.50 -6.40
C THR A 276 23.16 4.75 -6.59
N LEU A 277 21.87 4.69 -6.25
CA LEU A 277 20.97 5.83 -6.20
C LEU A 277 20.95 6.41 -4.78
N SER A 278 20.89 7.74 -4.68
CA SER A 278 20.80 8.45 -3.40
C SER A 278 19.63 9.42 -3.45
N THR A 279 18.69 9.32 -2.50
CA THR A 279 17.55 10.24 -2.44
C THR A 279 17.02 10.45 -1.03
N LYS A 280 16.63 11.68 -0.70
CA LYS A 280 15.90 12.01 0.54
C LYS A 280 14.41 11.77 0.40
N ARG A 281 13.87 11.90 -0.82
CA ARG A 281 12.46 11.62 -1.13
C ARG A 281 12.40 10.39 -2.02
N VAL A 282 11.81 9.31 -1.52
CA VAL A 282 11.70 8.06 -2.28
C VAL A 282 10.70 8.29 -3.41
N HIS A 283 11.18 8.38 -4.65
CA HIS A 283 10.35 8.59 -5.83
C HIS A 283 10.05 7.27 -6.54
N ARG A 284 8.80 7.11 -7.00
CA ARG A 284 8.36 5.94 -7.78
C ARG A 284 9.25 5.66 -8.99
N SER A 285 9.81 6.69 -9.62
CA SER A 285 10.69 6.57 -10.80
C SER A 285 12.01 5.82 -10.52
N ALA A 286 12.52 5.81 -9.29
CA ALA A 286 13.70 5.02 -8.93
C ALA A 286 13.41 3.51 -8.92
N PHE A 287 12.13 3.13 -8.83
CA PHE A 287 11.66 1.76 -8.75
C PHE A 287 11.07 1.28 -10.06
N LEU A 288 10.29 2.15 -10.70
CA LEU A 288 9.49 1.83 -11.87
C LEU A 288 9.71 2.89 -12.95
N GLN A 289 10.56 2.53 -13.91
CA GLN A 289 10.60 3.14 -15.22
C GLN A 289 10.59 2.05 -16.29
N PRO A 290 10.10 2.35 -17.50
CA PRO A 290 10.22 1.44 -18.62
C PRO A 290 11.68 1.05 -18.82
N ALA A 291 11.96 -0.24 -19.01
CA ALA A 291 13.32 -0.72 -19.28
C ALA A 291 13.92 -0.09 -20.55
N SER A 292 13.07 0.36 -21.49
CA SER A 292 13.44 1.10 -22.69
C SER A 292 14.12 2.44 -22.44
N THR A 293 14.01 3.00 -21.22
CA THR A 293 14.70 4.24 -20.86
C THR A 293 16.20 4.06 -20.61
N GLY A 294 16.68 2.80 -20.51
CA GLY A 294 18.07 2.48 -20.19
C GLY A 294 18.50 2.84 -18.76
N ARG A 295 17.61 3.43 -17.95
CA ARG A 295 17.91 3.84 -16.58
C ARG A 295 17.90 2.65 -15.64
N CYS A 296 18.93 2.57 -14.81
CA CYS A 296 19.01 1.56 -13.76
C CYS A 296 17.97 1.85 -12.67
N THR A 297 16.99 0.96 -12.53
CA THR A 297 15.91 1.01 -11.54
C THR A 297 15.80 -0.32 -10.80
N PHE A 298 15.05 -0.34 -9.70
CA PHE A 298 14.76 -1.58 -8.99
C PHE A 298 14.11 -2.62 -9.93
N TYR A 299 13.16 -2.20 -10.76
CA TYR A 299 12.53 -3.05 -11.77
C TYR A 299 13.55 -3.68 -12.73
N TYR A 300 14.50 -2.89 -13.24
CA TYR A 300 15.56 -3.42 -14.11
C TYR A 300 16.45 -4.44 -13.39
N SER A 301 16.88 -4.12 -12.16
CA SER A 301 17.68 -5.03 -11.31
C SER A 301 16.95 -6.36 -11.06
N CYS A 302 15.63 -6.28 -10.82
CA CYS A 302 14.78 -7.44 -10.67
C CYS A 302 14.70 -8.27 -11.95
N LEU A 303 14.45 -7.62 -13.10
CA LEU A 303 14.39 -8.30 -14.39
C LEU A 303 15.69 -9.03 -14.72
N ASN A 304 16.84 -8.43 -14.43
CA ASN A 304 18.14 -9.08 -14.60
C ASN A 304 18.28 -10.36 -13.75
N SER A 305 17.71 -10.36 -12.55
CA SER A 305 17.85 -11.44 -11.58
C SER A 305 16.83 -12.58 -11.75
N LEU A 306 15.57 -12.23 -12.04
CA LEU A 306 14.43 -13.16 -12.07
C LEU A 306 13.89 -13.43 -13.48
N ARG A 307 14.11 -12.53 -14.44
CA ARG A 307 13.60 -12.64 -15.84
C ARG A 307 12.07 -12.67 -15.98
N GLU A 308 11.32 -12.32 -14.94
CA GLU A 308 9.85 -12.29 -14.94
C GLU A 308 9.29 -10.86 -14.89
N ARG A 309 8.64 -10.42 -15.97
CA ARG A 309 8.21 -9.02 -16.12
C ARG A 309 7.16 -8.59 -15.11
N ASP A 310 6.06 -9.32 -14.99
CA ASP A 310 4.94 -8.89 -14.16
C ASP A 310 5.25 -9.04 -12.66
N THR A 311 5.88 -10.15 -12.27
CA THR A 311 6.46 -10.36 -10.94
C THR A 311 7.36 -9.19 -10.54
N CYS A 312 8.28 -8.78 -11.42
CA CYS A 312 9.19 -7.68 -11.10
C CYS A 312 8.50 -6.33 -10.99
N LYS A 313 7.41 -6.06 -11.73
CA LYS A 313 6.62 -4.83 -11.53
C LYS A 313 5.94 -4.81 -10.17
N GLU A 314 5.31 -5.92 -9.78
CA GLU A 314 4.67 -6.09 -8.46
C GLU A 314 5.69 -5.87 -7.34
N LEU A 315 6.82 -6.57 -7.39
CA LEU A 315 7.90 -6.45 -6.40
C LEU A 315 8.47 -5.02 -6.34
N SER A 316 8.55 -4.32 -7.47
CA SER A 316 9.04 -2.95 -7.52
C SER A 316 8.08 -1.95 -6.86
N MET A 317 6.76 -2.11 -7.06
CA MET A 317 5.76 -1.29 -6.36
C MET A 317 5.79 -1.56 -4.85
N ARG A 318 5.89 -2.82 -4.43
CA ARG A 318 6.02 -3.19 -3.01
C ARG A 318 7.29 -2.60 -2.40
N ALA A 319 8.43 -2.76 -3.06
CA ALA A 319 9.71 -2.18 -2.63
C ALA A 319 9.63 -0.66 -2.48
N TYR A 320 8.99 0.01 -3.43
CA TYR A 320 8.77 1.46 -3.40
C TYR A 320 8.00 1.87 -2.14
N LEU A 321 6.85 1.26 -1.88
CA LEU A 321 5.99 1.61 -0.73
C LEU A 321 6.68 1.30 0.60
N HIS A 322 7.29 0.12 0.75
CA HIS A 322 7.99 -0.24 1.99
C HIS A 322 9.18 0.67 2.28
N LEU A 323 10.05 0.94 1.29
CA LEU A 323 11.22 1.80 1.51
C LEU A 323 10.81 3.26 1.71
N ARG A 324 9.74 3.73 1.06
CA ARG A 324 9.16 5.05 1.32
C ARG A 324 8.68 5.17 2.76
N ASN A 325 7.87 4.22 3.24
CA ASN A 325 7.40 4.20 4.63
C ASN A 325 8.59 4.19 5.60
N HIS A 326 9.59 3.36 5.35
CA HIS A 326 10.75 3.28 6.23
C HIS A 326 11.55 4.59 6.27
N VAL A 327 11.78 5.22 5.11
CA VAL A 327 12.43 6.54 5.05
C VAL A 327 11.63 7.60 5.79
N ASN A 328 10.30 7.63 5.62
CA ASN A 328 9.43 8.57 6.31
C ASN A 328 9.47 8.34 7.83
N ARG A 329 9.40 7.08 8.28
CA ARG A 329 9.54 6.73 9.71
C ARG A 329 10.85 7.29 10.25
N VAL A 330 11.97 6.98 9.61
CA VAL A 330 13.29 7.47 10.04
C VAL A 330 13.39 9.00 10.05
N SER A 331 12.79 9.66 9.06
CA SER A 331 12.85 11.13 8.93
C SER A 331 12.05 11.84 10.02
N ASN A 332 10.97 11.23 10.48
CA ASN A 332 10.06 11.80 11.48
C ASN A 332 10.48 11.49 12.94
N LEU A 333 11.51 10.65 13.16
CA LEU A 333 11.97 10.31 14.51
C LEU A 333 12.67 11.49 15.20
N ASN A 334 12.19 11.83 16.40
CA ASN A 334 12.82 12.82 17.26
C ASN A 334 14.00 12.22 18.05
N PHE A 335 15.14 12.02 17.38
CA PHE A 335 16.36 11.51 18.02
C PHE A 335 16.75 12.31 19.26
N SER A 336 16.60 13.64 19.20
CA SER A 336 16.94 14.52 20.32
C SER A 336 16.04 14.24 21.53
N GLY A 337 14.73 14.07 21.32
CA GLY A 337 13.76 13.70 22.35
C GLY A 337 14.11 12.36 22.99
N ILE A 338 14.38 11.33 22.19
CA ILE A 338 14.74 9.98 22.66
C ILE A 338 16.00 10.01 23.52
N ILE A 339 17.04 10.69 23.05
CA ILE A 339 18.30 10.82 23.77
C ILE A 339 18.11 11.62 25.07
N ASN A 340 17.35 12.72 25.04
CA ASN A 340 17.08 13.52 26.23
C ASN A 340 16.28 12.73 27.27
N SER A 341 15.29 11.94 26.85
CA SER A 341 14.52 11.07 27.73
C SER A 341 15.41 10.00 28.36
N ALA A 342 16.27 9.34 27.60
CA ALA A 342 17.18 8.31 28.11
C ALA A 342 18.26 8.87 29.06
N LEU A 343 18.66 10.13 28.88
CA LEU A 343 19.62 10.82 29.75
C LEU A 343 18.95 11.58 30.90
N LYS A 344 17.61 11.61 30.98
CA LYS A 344 16.89 12.36 32.01
C LYS A 344 17.23 11.78 33.39
N GLY A 345 17.74 12.65 34.27
CA GLY A 345 18.15 12.25 35.62
C GLY A 345 19.48 11.48 35.68
N VAL A 346 20.18 11.27 34.56
CA VAL A 346 21.51 10.63 34.55
C VAL A 346 22.58 11.68 34.82
N SER A 347 23.24 11.58 35.96
CA SER A 347 24.33 12.46 36.39
C SER A 347 25.69 12.03 35.82
N MET A 348 26.63 12.98 35.71
CA MET A 348 28.00 12.66 35.32
C MET A 348 28.69 11.69 36.30
N ARG A 349 28.37 11.77 37.60
CA ARG A 349 28.90 10.84 38.61
C ARG A 349 28.50 9.40 38.29
N GLU A 350 27.23 9.17 37.94
CA GLU A 350 26.75 7.85 37.53
C GLU A 350 27.44 7.36 36.25
N ILE A 351 27.62 8.24 35.25
CA ILE A 351 28.36 7.91 34.02
C ILE A 351 29.80 7.49 34.35
N MET A 352 30.48 8.20 35.25
CA MET A 352 31.85 7.87 35.64
C MET A 352 31.95 6.51 36.35
N MET A 353 30.94 6.14 37.15
CA MET A 353 30.87 4.84 37.83
C MET A 353 30.41 3.69 36.91
N GLY A 354 29.87 4.00 35.73
CA GLY A 354 29.24 3.05 34.83
C GLY A 354 27.72 3.08 34.96
N LYS A 355 27.05 3.61 33.95
CA LYS A 355 25.59 3.69 33.85
C LYS A 355 25.11 3.02 32.57
N ARG A 356 24.13 2.13 32.69
CA ARG A 356 23.37 1.62 31.54
C ARG A 356 22.16 2.53 31.31
N ILE A 357 21.95 2.95 30.07
CA ILE A 357 20.76 3.64 29.60
C ILE A 357 20.11 2.80 28.51
N THR A 358 18.80 2.99 28.30
CA THR A 358 18.08 2.35 27.20
C THR A 358 17.58 3.43 26.25
N LEU A 359 17.96 3.33 24.97
CA LEU A 359 17.39 4.17 23.92
C LEU A 359 16.23 3.39 23.30
N VAL A 360 15.01 3.89 23.44
CA VAL A 360 13.81 3.30 22.83
C VAL A 360 13.51 4.04 21.54
N LEU A 361 13.52 3.32 20.42
CA LEU A 361 13.31 3.90 19.09
C LEU A 361 12.42 2.93 18.29
N ASP A 362 11.24 3.40 17.86
CA ASP A 362 10.24 2.59 17.11
C ASP A 362 9.89 1.23 17.78
N GLY A 363 9.78 1.23 19.12
CA GLY A 363 9.49 0.03 19.91
C GLY A 363 10.68 -0.92 20.13
N GLU A 364 11.82 -0.70 19.50
CA GLU A 364 13.05 -1.44 19.77
C GLU A 364 13.86 -0.80 20.91
N GLU A 365 14.31 -1.62 21.86
CA GLU A 365 15.19 -1.22 22.95
C GLU A 365 16.65 -1.42 22.59
N LEU A 366 17.43 -0.34 22.62
CA LEU A 366 18.88 -0.37 22.43
C LEU A 366 19.58 -0.06 23.76
N PRO A 367 20.10 -1.09 24.47
CA PRO A 367 20.86 -0.89 25.68
C PRO A 367 22.24 -0.30 25.36
N VAL A 368 22.58 0.80 26.02
CA VAL A 368 23.87 1.48 25.87
C VAL A 368 24.53 1.64 27.24
N THR A 369 25.78 1.25 27.33
CA THR A 369 26.60 1.43 28.53
C THR A 369 27.46 2.67 28.39
N LEU A 370 27.40 3.54 29.39
CA LEU A 370 28.20 4.76 29.53
C LEU A 370 29.17 4.56 30.69
N ARG A 371 30.47 4.70 30.48
CA ARG A 371 31.47 4.49 31.54
C ARG A 371 32.62 5.48 31.45
N GLY A 372 33.07 6.01 32.58
CA GLY A 372 34.31 6.79 32.65
C GLY A 372 35.55 5.89 32.64
N GLU A 373 36.51 6.16 31.76
CA GLU A 373 37.82 5.48 31.68
C GLU A 373 38.92 6.49 31.31
N GLU A 374 39.95 6.64 32.16
CA GLU A 374 41.20 7.37 31.86
C GLU A 374 41.03 8.77 31.21
N GLY A 375 40.09 9.58 31.72
CA GLY A 375 39.82 10.92 31.17
C GLY A 375 38.90 10.94 29.95
N TYR A 376 38.27 9.82 29.63
CA TYR A 376 37.27 9.65 28.58
C TYR A 376 35.95 9.11 29.15
N ILE A 377 34.85 9.40 28.47
CA ILE A 377 33.57 8.69 28.60
C ILE A 377 33.50 7.72 27.43
N ARG A 378 33.40 6.44 27.75
CA ARG A 378 33.20 5.35 26.81
C ARG A 378 31.70 5.08 26.65
N VAL A 379 31.26 4.98 25.40
CA VAL A 379 29.88 4.69 25.02
C VAL A 379 29.90 3.37 24.26
N GLU A 380 29.22 2.35 24.78
CA GLU A 380 29.24 1.00 24.21
C GLU A 380 27.83 0.46 24.02
N CYS A 381 27.65 -0.33 22.96
CA CYS A 381 26.44 -1.09 22.72
C CYS A 381 26.82 -2.50 22.27
N SER A 382 26.69 -3.47 23.17
CA SER A 382 27.04 -4.87 22.91
C SER A 382 26.17 -5.48 21.81
N ASP A 383 24.89 -5.12 21.82
CA ASP A 383 23.83 -5.75 21.04
C ASP A 383 23.65 -5.08 19.66
N CYS A 384 24.26 -3.91 19.49
CA CYS A 384 24.29 -3.15 18.24
C CYS A 384 25.13 -3.86 17.16
N LEU A 385 24.67 -3.85 15.91
CA LEU A 385 25.32 -4.54 14.79
C LEU A 385 26.45 -3.71 14.17
N LYS A 386 26.36 -2.38 14.15
CA LYS A 386 27.31 -1.49 13.47
C LYS A 386 28.06 -0.54 14.39
N PHE A 387 27.46 -0.13 15.51
CA PHE A 387 28.06 0.72 16.51
C PHE A 387 28.46 -0.14 17.71
N LYS A 388 29.75 -0.40 17.90
CA LYS A 388 30.22 -1.17 19.06
C LYS A 388 30.68 -0.28 20.21
N ARG A 389 31.54 0.71 19.91
CA ARG A 389 32.11 1.61 20.91
C ARG A 389 32.49 2.98 20.34
N ALA A 390 32.47 4.00 21.19
CA ALA A 390 33.10 5.28 20.97
C ALA A 390 33.67 5.85 22.28
N SER A 391 34.72 6.66 22.19
CA SER A 391 35.35 7.32 23.35
C SER A 391 35.28 8.84 23.21
N LEU A 392 34.93 9.52 24.29
CA LEU A 392 34.71 10.95 24.36
C LEU A 392 35.63 11.58 25.41
N ARG A 393 36.58 12.42 25.00
CA ARG A 393 37.45 13.11 25.96
C ARG A 393 36.63 14.02 26.89
N ILE A 394 36.83 13.84 28.20
CA ILE A 394 36.22 14.62 29.28
C ILE A 394 36.80 16.03 29.25
N LYS A 395 35.92 17.02 29.23
CA LYS A 395 36.18 18.44 29.47
C LYS A 395 35.25 18.90 30.61
N ASP A 396 34.62 20.06 30.48
CA ASP A 396 33.53 20.53 31.34
C ASP A 396 32.22 19.77 31.12
N LEU A 397 31.33 19.89 32.11
CA LEU A 397 30.07 19.15 32.20
C LEU A 397 29.17 19.36 30.97
N GLU A 398 28.96 20.61 30.56
CA GLU A 398 28.06 20.97 29.46
C GLU A 398 28.57 20.41 28.12
N THR A 399 29.86 20.60 27.85
CA THR A 399 30.53 20.06 26.66
C THR A 399 30.48 18.54 26.62
N ASN A 400 30.61 17.87 27.77
CA ASN A 400 30.53 16.42 27.86
C ASN A 400 29.13 15.91 27.49
N TYR A 401 28.06 16.51 28.02
CA TYR A 401 26.70 16.15 27.66
C TYR A 401 26.40 16.43 26.18
N ALA A 402 26.84 17.57 25.63
CA ALA A 402 26.64 17.88 24.21
C ALA A 402 27.32 16.85 23.29
N LYS A 403 28.57 16.46 23.61
CA LYS A 403 29.30 15.40 22.89
C LYS A 403 28.63 14.03 23.03
N LEU A 404 28.18 13.69 24.24
CA LEU A 404 27.48 12.45 24.51
C LEU A 404 26.21 12.36 23.68
N LYS A 405 25.37 13.41 23.67
CA LYS A 405 24.18 13.49 22.83
C LYS A 405 24.50 13.29 21.34
N ARG A 406 25.59 13.89 20.85
CA ARG A 406 26.03 13.71 19.46
C ARG A 406 26.43 12.27 19.13
N VAL A 407 27.17 11.60 20.03
CA VAL A 407 27.56 10.19 19.85
C VAL A 407 26.36 9.26 19.91
N LEU A 408 25.45 9.46 20.86
CA LEU A 408 24.21 8.68 20.93
C LEU A 408 23.35 8.87 19.68
N LYS A 409 23.31 10.09 19.12
CA LYS A 409 22.65 10.35 17.83
C LYS A 409 23.32 9.59 16.68
N ASP A 410 24.65 9.55 16.61
CA ASP A 410 25.37 8.79 15.57
C ASP A 410 25.20 7.27 15.74
N LEU A 411 25.15 6.77 16.99
CA LEU A 411 24.80 5.38 17.32
C LEU A 411 23.43 5.04 16.74
N LEU A 412 22.39 5.82 17.08
CA LEU A 412 21.03 5.59 16.58
C LEU A 412 21.01 5.60 15.04
N LEU A 413 21.61 6.61 14.40
CA LEU A 413 21.67 6.70 12.94
C LEU A 413 22.41 5.52 12.27
N LYS A 414 23.38 4.89 12.95
CA LYS A 414 24.10 3.72 12.43
C LYS A 414 23.29 2.44 12.58
N GLU A 415 22.68 2.22 13.74
CA GLU A 415 21.91 1.00 14.02
C GLU A 415 20.61 0.90 13.23
N MET A 416 19.98 2.05 12.95
CA MET A 416 18.80 2.10 12.09
C MET A 416 19.03 1.50 10.69
N THR A 417 20.26 1.45 10.21
CA THR A 417 20.57 0.85 8.90
C THR A 417 20.52 -0.68 8.89
N THR A 418 20.40 -1.33 10.05
CA THR A 418 20.42 -2.78 10.21
C THR A 418 19.12 -3.37 10.77
N TRP A 419 18.18 -2.50 11.14
CA TRP A 419 16.93 -2.90 11.74
C TRP A 419 16.04 -3.74 10.83
N ARG A 420 15.32 -4.66 11.48
CA ARG A 420 14.42 -5.60 10.84
C ARG A 420 13.04 -4.96 10.77
N HIS A 421 12.52 -4.76 9.57
CA HIS A 421 11.06 -4.73 9.42
C HIS A 421 10.57 -6.17 9.51
N ARG A 422 9.66 -6.44 10.45
CA ARG A 422 8.88 -7.68 10.44
C ARG A 422 7.83 -7.62 9.34
#